data_AF-A0A964LL19-F1
#
_entry.id   AF-A0A964LL19-F1
#
_cell.length_a   1.000
_cell.length_b   1.000
_cell.length_c   1.000
_cell.angle_alpha   90.00
_cell.angle_beta   90.00
_cell.angle_gamma   90.00
#
_symmetry.space_group_name_H-M   'P 1'
#
loop_
_entity.id
_entity.type
_entity.pdbx_description
1 polymer ?
#
loop_
_entity_poly.entity_id
_entity_poly.type
_entity_poly.pdbx_seq_one_letter_code
_entity_poly.pdbx_strand_id
1 'polypeptide(L)' 'MLRREQRGTVPWYEVWRYFDPVSRFYVFVDRGPLGGAMLVRSNDGREPAERRWQEILAPAGVKEVVAFLGRAVLSPT' A
#
# COMPACT_ATOMS: atom_id res chain seq x y z
N MET A 1 -0.68 7.75 9.25
CA MET A 1 0.01 7.50 7.96
C MET A 1 1.30 6.76 8.25
N LEU A 2 1.68 5.77 7.43
CA LEU A 2 3.00 5.13 7.45
C LEU A 2 3.72 5.50 6.15
N ARG A 3 4.96 5.96 6.23
CA ARG A 3 5.78 6.28 5.06
C ARG A 3 7.11 5.56 5.17
N ARG A 4 7.51 4.87 4.10
CA ARG A 4 8.81 4.23 3.97
C ARG A 4 9.56 4.90 2.84
N GLU A 5 10.68 5.52 3.16
CA GLU A 5 11.58 6.09 2.15
C GLU A 5 12.30 5.01 1.36
N GLN A 6 12.72 5.37 0.15
CA GLN A 6 13.46 4.49 -0.73
C GLN A 6 14.76 4.05 -0.05
N ARG A 7 15.06 2.75 -0.11
CA ARG A 7 16.31 2.21 0.45
C ARG A 7 16.98 1.32 -0.57
N GLY A 8 18.01 1.85 -1.23
CA GLY A 8 18.69 1.16 -2.34
C GLY A 8 17.75 0.99 -3.53
N THR A 9 17.58 -0.25 -3.99
CA THR A 9 16.69 -0.63 -5.11
C THR A 9 15.24 -0.87 -4.67
N VAL A 10 14.95 -0.83 -3.36
CA VAL A 10 13.58 -1.01 -2.85
C VAL A 10 12.81 0.30 -3.00
N PRO A 11 11.69 0.33 -3.76
CA PRO A 11 10.91 1.53 -3.97
C PRO A 11 10.33 2.06 -2.65
N TRP A 12 10.14 3.38 -2.56
CA TRP A 12 9.43 3.97 -1.45
C TRP A 12 7.95 3.59 -1.53
N TYR A 13 7.27 3.57 -0.38
CA TYR A 13 5.84 3.33 -0.31
C TYR A 13 5.20 4.15 0.82
N GLU A 14 3.90 4.40 0.70
CA GLU A 14 3.14 5.18 1.65
C GLU A 14 1.76 4.55 1.91
N VAL A 15 1.36 4.51 3.16
CA VAL A 15 0.10 3.94 3.61
C VAL A 15 -0.72 4.99 4.33
N TRP A 16 -1.87 5.26 3.76
CA TRP A 16 -2.86 6.18 4.28
C TRP A 16 -3.96 5.35 4.94
N ARG A 17 -4.39 5.79 6.11
CA ARG A 17 -5.54 5.22 6.82
C ARG A 17 -6.30 6.37 7.43
N TYR A 18 -7.60 6.43 7.16
CA TYR A 18 -8.49 7.41 7.76
C TYR A 18 -9.84 6.79 8.08
N PHE A 19 -10.59 7.47 8.93
CA PHE A 19 -11.88 7.03 9.43
C PHE A 19 -12.89 8.15 9.23
N ASP A 20 -13.74 8.04 8.20
CA ASP A 20 -14.95 8.86 8.07
C ASP A 20 -15.84 8.37 6.91
N PRO A 21 -17.10 7.96 7.11
CA PRO A 21 -17.69 7.32 8.29
C PRO A 21 -17.27 5.83 8.43
N VAL A 22 -16.48 5.30 7.48
CA VAL A 22 -15.97 3.92 7.45
C VAL A 22 -14.45 3.94 7.42
N SER A 23 -13.78 2.95 8.03
CA SER A 23 -12.33 2.81 7.95
C SER A 23 -11.89 2.57 6.51
N ARG A 24 -11.10 3.49 5.94
CA ARG A 24 -10.49 3.32 4.62
C ARG A 24 -8.99 3.32 4.70
N PHE A 25 -8.35 2.59 3.79
CA PHE A 25 -6.91 2.63 3.63
C PHE A 25 -6.50 2.66 2.15
N TYR A 26 -5.32 3.21 1.90
CA TYR A 26 -4.72 3.31 0.58
C TYR A 26 -3.22 3.04 0.70
N VAL A 27 -2.69 2.16 -0.14
CA VAL A 27 -1.28 1.79 -0.18
C VAL A 27 -0.72 2.22 -1.53
N PHE A 28 0.19 3.18 -1.48
CA PHE A 28 0.87 3.73 -2.64
C PHE A 28 2.31 3.25 -2.69
N VAL A 29 2.84 3.04 -3.89
CA VAL A 29 4.24 2.70 -4.13
C VAL A 29 4.80 3.55 -5.26
N ASP A 30 6.11 3.79 -5.24
CA ASP A 30 6.81 4.46 -6.34
C ASP A 30 6.59 3.74 -7.68
N ARG A 31 6.34 4.51 -8.75
CA ARG A 31 6.16 3.98 -10.11
C ARG A 31 7.49 3.86 -10.88
N GLY A 32 8.62 4.05 -10.20
CA GLY A 32 9.96 3.95 -10.77
C GLY A 32 10.52 5.29 -11.26
N PRO A 33 11.54 5.28 -12.13
CA PRO A 33 12.42 6.43 -12.38
C PRO A 33 11.77 7.65 -13.05
N LEU A 34 10.56 7.50 -13.60
CA LEU A 34 9.78 8.61 -14.18
C LEU A 34 8.96 9.37 -13.12
N GLY A 35 9.03 8.92 -11.86
CA GLY A 35 8.32 9.51 -10.73
C GLY A 35 6.83 9.14 -10.68
N GLY A 36 6.22 9.48 -9.56
CA GLY A 36 4.79 9.27 -9.30
C GLY A 36 4.49 8.06 -8.41
N ALA A 37 3.26 8.03 -7.90
CA ALA A 37 2.77 6.99 -7.01
C ALA A 37 1.73 6.13 -7.73
N MET A 38 1.80 4.82 -7.55
CA MET A 38 0.77 3.87 -7.97
C MET A 38 0.00 3.38 -6.74
N LEU A 39 -1.33 3.48 -6.78
CA LEU A 39 -2.19 2.82 -5.81
C LEU A 39 -2.16 1.31 -6.09
N VAL A 40 -1.68 0.52 -5.13
CA VAL A 40 -1.57 -0.94 -5.28
C VAL A 40 -2.59 -1.68 -4.42
N ARG A 41 -3.09 -1.07 -3.35
CA ARG A 41 -4.05 -1.71 -2.46
C ARG A 41 -4.97 -0.69 -1.78
N SER A 42 -6.26 -0.98 -1.76
CA SER A 42 -7.26 -0.25 -0.98
C SER A 42 -8.41 -1.18 -0.59
N ASN A 43 -9.17 -0.79 0.43
CA ASN A 43 -10.50 -1.35 0.72
C ASN A 43 -11.65 -0.48 0.19
N ASP A 44 -11.36 0.55 -0.60
CA ASP A 44 -12.36 1.31 -1.34
C ASP A 44 -12.75 0.54 -2.59
N GLY A 45 -13.99 0.07 -2.67
CA GLY A 45 -14.51 -0.71 -3.80
C GLY A 45 -14.63 0.08 -5.12
N ARG A 46 -14.33 1.39 -5.11
CA ARG A 46 -14.27 2.23 -6.32
C ARG A 46 -12.86 2.28 -6.92
N GLU A 47 -11.85 1.87 -6.17
CA GLU A 47 -10.46 1.93 -6.59
C GLU A 47 -9.99 0.61 -7.20
N PRO A 48 -9.05 0.64 -8.16
CA PRO A 48 -8.48 -0.56 -8.74
C PRO A 48 -7.64 -1.34 -7.72
N ALA A 49 -7.78 -2.67 -7.74
CA ALA A 49 -6.94 -3.58 -6.98
C ALA A 49 -5.80 -4.13 -7.85
N GLU A 50 -4.55 -3.88 -7.47
CA GLU A 50 -3.40 -4.54 -8.09
C GLU A 50 -3.23 -5.93 -7.47
N ARG A 51 -3.48 -6.99 -8.25
CA ARG A 51 -3.40 -8.38 -7.77
C ARG A 51 -2.00 -8.73 -7.28
N ARG A 52 -0.98 -8.10 -7.85
CA ARG A 52 0.44 -8.35 -7.58
C ARG A 52 1.02 -7.43 -6.51
N TRP A 53 0.19 -6.69 -5.76
CA TRP A 53 0.68 -5.69 -4.79
C TRP A 53 1.67 -6.26 -3.76
N GLN A 54 1.51 -7.53 -3.37
CA GLN A 54 2.42 -8.20 -2.43
C GLN A 54 3.81 -8.41 -3.01
N GLU A 55 3.88 -8.72 -4.30
CA GLU A 55 5.14 -8.87 -5.03
C GLU A 55 5.82 -7.52 -5.22
N ILE A 56 5.02 -6.48 -5.50
CA ILE A 56 5.52 -5.10 -5.69
C ILE A 56 6.14 -4.54 -4.41
N LEU A 57 5.48 -4.73 -3.25
CA LEU A 57 6.01 -4.28 -1.96
C LEU A 57 7.15 -5.15 -1.41
N ALA A 58 7.34 -6.35 -1.98
CA ALA A 58 8.17 -7.42 -1.45
C ALA A 58 7.73 -7.88 -0.02
N PRO A 59 8.23 -9.04 0.47
CA PRO A 59 7.80 -9.58 1.76
C PRO A 59 7.97 -8.63 2.96
N ALA A 60 9.02 -7.79 2.94
CA ALA A 60 9.28 -6.82 3.99
C ALA A 60 8.22 -5.70 4.02
N GLY A 61 7.88 -5.12 2.86
CA GLY A 61 6.87 -4.09 2.75
C GLY A 61 5.48 -4.62 3.12
N VAL A 62 5.13 -5.84 2.68
CA VAL A 62 3.87 -6.50 3.08
C VAL A 62 3.79 -6.66 4.60
N LYS A 63 4.86 -7.11 5.26
CA LYS A 63 4.89 -7.27 6.72
C LYS A 63 4.60 -5.97 7.45
N GLU A 64 5.18 -4.86 6.98
CA GLU A 64 5.00 -3.53 7.58
C GLU A 64 3.61 -2.96 7.33
N VAL A 65 3.08 -3.11 6.11
CA VAL A 65 1.70 -2.72 5.78
C VAL A 65 0.71 -3.50 6.64
N VAL A 66 0.89 -4.82 6.81
CA VAL A 66 0.05 -5.67 7.65
C VAL A 66 0.17 -5.30 9.13
N ALA A 67 1.37 -4.96 9.61
CA ALA A 67 1.56 -4.50 10.98
C ALA A 67 0.85 -3.16 11.23
N PHE A 68 0.81 -2.27 10.23
CA PHE A 68 0.18 -0.95 10.35
C PHE A 68 -1.35 -0.96 10.18
N LEU A 69 -1.86 -1.72 9.19
CA LEU A 69 -3.30 -1.78 8.88
C LEU A 69 -4.04 -2.91 9.58
N GLY A 70 -3.33 -3.91 10.09
CA GLY A 70 -3.89 -5.15 10.59
C GLY A 70 -4.18 -6.16 9.47
N ARG A 71 -4.58 -7.38 9.87
CA ARG A 71 -4.83 -8.50 8.93
C ARG A 71 -5.94 -8.25 7.91
N ALA A 72 -6.84 -7.29 8.15
CA ALA A 72 -7.93 -6.96 7.24
C ALA A 72 -7.47 -6.54 5.83
N VAL A 73 -6.23 -6.01 5.71
CA VAL A 73 -5.64 -5.66 4.40
C VAL A 73 -5.44 -6.86 3.47
N LEU A 74 -5.37 -8.07 4.02
CA LEU A 74 -5.13 -9.31 3.27
C LEU A 74 -6.41 -9.88 2.65
N SER A 75 -7.59 -9.47 3.13
CA SER A 75 -8.87 -9.94 2.62
C SER A 75 -9.12 -9.39 1.21
N PRO A 76 -9.51 -10.20 0.21
CA PRO A 76 -9.88 -9.69 -1.10
C PRO A 76 -10.97 -8.62 -0.96
N THR A 77 -10.82 -7.52 -1.70
CA THR A 77 -11.79 -6.42 -1.77
C THR A 77 -12.88 -6.75 -2.78
#